data_AF-A0AAD1UHV7-F1
#
_entry.id   AF-A0AAD1UHV7-F1
#
_cell.length_a   1.000
_cell.length_b   1.000
_cell.length_c   1.000
_cell.angle_alpha   90.00
_cell.angle_beta   90.00
_cell.angle_gamma   90.00
#
_symmetry.space_group_name_H-M   'P 1'
#
loop_
_entity.id
_entity.type
_entity.pdbx_description
1 polymer ?
#
loop_
_entity_poly.entity_id
_entity_poly.type
_entity_poly.pdbx_seq_one_letter_code
_entity_poly.pdbx_strand_id
1 'polypeptide(L)'
;MLGQQKDNSDQEDIIHDLHGNSEDEEIDGIVADPNSLESLTATLEKLDEIIVENQRDVFMLNESLKRLKQEKEVVTRYLEKSKDQKSTRREDLRKKKEALESKQNDENSEFQKAFTAEKEAIIQTMDRQIQEEEKAKTEIASDLQRKGELMKEMKEYDKQMAQLRKQKEDYDSKLRKIKYDFMLKMAIENEKLQVEHIANEKEEKDKDKEEAETQVKQLGVEIHENNTQMNEKSVLQRYEISKLNKQKAQILKLNKNYKRDMMLNAETMEEYSKRQQTQNKKIKLLKSKIQILEKSLSQIVQDFEKEKSMLKKQNEEVISGQREELDILREDSRQKTKELKMLKSLSNVVIQQRSDIEQFFLEALEQIKEEIKKKIAEEKSKFRVPGSLGYTMGSMGKTMGSQDENKSYADKVDLNDLDWEDRERVLRLLFSKINAGVHPSQHWKDVEGEGEEESQALVELEE
;
A
#
# COMPACT_ATOMS: atom_id res chain seq x y z
N MET A 1 10.97 11.76 -21.03
CA MET A 1 11.28 10.56 -21.84
C MET A 1 9.97 9.98 -22.32
N LEU A 2 9.90 9.64 -23.61
CA LEU A 2 9.08 8.62 -24.28
C LEU A 2 7.57 8.51 -23.96
N GLY A 3 6.77 8.65 -25.02
CA GLY A 3 5.36 8.28 -25.03
C GLY A 3 4.62 8.75 -26.28
N GLN A 4 5.02 8.27 -27.46
CA GLN A 4 4.20 8.29 -28.68
C GLN A 4 3.13 7.20 -28.59
N GLN A 5 1.94 7.45 -29.16
CA GLN A 5 1.13 6.56 -30.03
C GLN A 5 -0.28 7.20 -30.15
N LYS A 6 -0.78 7.61 -31.33
CA LYS A 6 -1.17 6.90 -32.56
C LYS A 6 -2.57 6.24 -32.52
N ASP A 7 -3.34 6.68 -33.52
CA ASP A 7 -4.23 5.92 -34.40
C ASP A 7 -5.70 5.64 -34.00
N ASN A 8 -6.48 5.56 -35.09
CA ASN A 8 -7.88 5.16 -35.30
C ASN A 8 -8.87 6.34 -35.33
N SER A 9 -9.27 6.89 -36.47
CA SER A 9 -9.86 6.26 -37.68
C SER A 9 -11.01 5.30 -37.36
N ASP A 10 -12.02 5.32 -38.23
CA ASP A 10 -13.16 4.41 -38.29
C ASP A 10 -14.45 5.00 -37.69
N GLN A 11 -15.27 5.59 -38.57
CA GLN A 11 -16.51 4.94 -38.99
C GLN A 11 -17.06 5.66 -40.24
N GLU A 12 -16.78 5.03 -41.37
CA GLU A 12 -17.57 5.10 -42.61
C GLU A 12 -18.94 4.40 -42.40
N ASP A 13 -19.80 4.58 -43.41
CA ASP A 13 -20.88 3.69 -43.82
C ASP A 13 -22.21 3.68 -43.07
N ILE A 14 -23.15 4.47 -43.60
CA ILE A 14 -24.55 4.06 -43.92
C ILE A 14 -24.95 4.84 -45.20
N ILE A 15 -24.71 4.31 -46.41
CA ILE A 15 -25.59 3.43 -47.21
C ILE A 15 -27.01 4.04 -47.37
N HIS A 16 -27.29 4.69 -48.50
CA HIS A 16 -27.89 4.15 -49.73
C HIS A 16 -29.43 4.14 -49.69
N ASP A 17 -30.02 4.37 -50.87
CA ASP A 17 -31.42 4.15 -51.26
C ASP A 17 -32.39 5.32 -51.13
N LEU A 18 -32.39 6.14 -52.18
CA LEU A 18 -33.62 6.72 -52.74
C LEU A 18 -33.67 6.38 -54.24
N HIS A 19 -33.91 5.10 -54.55
CA HIS A 19 -34.62 4.73 -55.78
C HIS A 19 -36.11 5.00 -55.52
N GLY A 20 -36.56 6.19 -55.93
CA GLY A 20 -37.98 6.51 -55.99
C GLY A 20 -38.52 6.05 -57.33
N ASN A 21 -39.36 5.02 -57.28
CA ASN A 21 -40.18 4.48 -58.36
C ASN A 21 -40.70 5.58 -59.30
N SER A 22 -40.23 5.58 -60.54
CA SER A 22 -41.05 5.96 -61.68
C SER A 22 -41.99 4.78 -61.96
N GLU A 23 -43.14 4.76 -61.29
CA GLU A 23 -44.27 3.96 -61.75
C GLU A 23 -44.80 4.64 -63.01
N ASP A 24 -44.38 4.08 -64.14
CA ASP A 24 -45.10 4.18 -65.40
C ASP A 24 -46.50 3.59 -65.17
N GLU A 25 -47.50 4.45 -65.01
CA GLU A 25 -48.88 4.03 -65.25
C GLU A 25 -49.02 3.74 -66.75
N GLU A 26 -49.04 2.44 -67.07
CA GLU A 26 -49.47 1.91 -68.36
C GLU A 26 -50.84 2.50 -68.72
N ILE A 27 -50.86 3.37 -69.73
CA ILE A 27 -52.07 3.81 -70.41
C ILE A 27 -52.59 2.60 -71.20
N ASP A 28 -53.44 1.82 -70.55
CA ASP A 28 -54.10 0.69 -71.19
C ASP A 28 -55.30 1.18 -72.01
N GLY A 29 -55.23 0.95 -73.31
CA GLY A 29 -56.37 0.78 -74.21
C GLY A 29 -57.31 1.97 -74.44
N ILE A 30 -56.94 2.89 -75.36
CA ILE A 30 -57.94 3.56 -76.20
C ILE A 30 -57.54 3.40 -77.67
N VAL A 31 -58.13 2.40 -78.31
CA VAL A 31 -58.28 2.36 -79.78
C VAL A 31 -59.27 3.47 -80.13
N ALA A 32 -58.79 4.62 -80.60
CA ALA A 32 -59.62 5.69 -81.13
C ALA A 32 -59.13 6.16 -82.50
N ASP A 33 -60.10 6.25 -83.40
CA ASP A 33 -59.98 6.63 -84.81
C ASP A 33 -59.46 8.09 -84.94
N PRO A 34 -58.39 8.40 -85.71
CA PRO A 34 -57.68 9.69 -85.64
C PRO A 34 -58.46 10.93 -86.16
N ASN A 35 -59.73 10.78 -86.56
CA ASN A 35 -60.46 11.80 -87.31
C ASN A 35 -61.78 12.29 -86.66
N SER A 36 -62.04 11.99 -85.38
CA SER A 36 -63.16 12.62 -84.66
C SER A 36 -62.70 13.66 -83.64
N LEU A 37 -63.16 14.89 -83.81
CA LEU A 37 -62.87 16.04 -82.93
C LEU A 37 -63.29 15.78 -81.47
N GLU A 38 -64.26 14.87 -81.25
CA GLU A 38 -64.79 14.47 -79.93
C GLU A 38 -63.84 13.56 -79.13
N SER A 39 -63.07 12.67 -79.77
CA SER A 39 -62.12 11.84 -79.02
C SER A 39 -60.90 12.64 -78.55
N LEU A 40 -60.44 13.59 -79.37
CA LEU A 40 -59.30 14.44 -79.05
C LEU A 40 -59.64 15.43 -77.92
N THR A 41 -60.88 15.94 -77.91
CA THR A 41 -61.38 16.81 -76.83
C THR A 41 -61.51 16.04 -75.51
N ALA A 42 -62.01 14.80 -75.51
CA ALA A 42 -62.06 13.97 -74.32
C ALA A 42 -60.66 13.60 -73.76
N THR A 43 -59.66 13.39 -74.63
CA THR A 43 -58.27 13.18 -74.18
C THR A 43 -57.63 14.46 -73.64
N LEU A 44 -57.97 15.62 -74.20
CA LEU A 44 -57.49 16.92 -73.71
C LEU A 44 -58.08 17.25 -72.34
N GLU A 45 -59.38 16.99 -72.11
CA GLU A 45 -60.02 17.18 -70.81
C GLU A 45 -59.40 16.29 -69.72
N LYS A 46 -59.12 15.01 -70.02
CA LYS A 46 -58.41 14.13 -69.07
C LYS A 46 -56.98 14.57 -68.79
N LEU A 47 -56.25 15.05 -69.81
CA LEU A 47 -54.92 15.61 -69.63
C LEU A 47 -54.96 16.88 -68.77
N ASP A 48 -55.96 17.74 -68.94
CA ASP A 48 -56.15 18.93 -68.12
C ASP A 48 -56.49 18.57 -66.66
N GLU A 49 -57.31 17.56 -66.42
CA GLU A 49 -57.58 17.03 -65.07
C GLU A 49 -56.29 16.52 -64.40
N ILE A 50 -55.49 15.72 -65.10
CA ILE A 50 -54.19 15.21 -64.62
C ILE A 50 -53.20 16.37 -64.37
N ILE A 51 -53.20 17.41 -65.21
CA ILE A 51 -52.36 18.60 -65.02
C ILE A 51 -52.78 19.36 -63.76
N VAL A 52 -54.08 19.53 -63.52
CA VAL A 52 -54.59 20.20 -62.32
C VAL A 52 -54.29 19.41 -61.06
N GLU A 53 -54.42 18.08 -61.10
CA GLU A 53 -54.08 17.20 -59.99
C GLU A 53 -52.57 17.24 -59.68
N ASN A 54 -51.71 17.12 -60.70
CA ASN A 54 -50.27 17.27 -60.53
C ASN A 54 -49.87 18.67 -60.01
N GLN A 55 -50.53 19.73 -60.46
CA GLN A 55 -50.29 21.09 -59.94
C GLN A 55 -50.66 21.19 -58.46
N ARG A 56 -51.75 20.53 -58.04
CA ARG A 56 -52.17 20.46 -56.64
C ARG A 56 -51.17 19.68 -55.79
N ASP A 57 -50.69 18.54 -56.28
CA ASP A 57 -49.72 17.72 -55.56
C ASP A 57 -48.37 18.41 -55.45
N VAL A 58 -47.89 19.05 -56.52
CA VAL A 58 -46.68 19.88 -56.49
C VAL A 58 -46.82 21.02 -55.48
N PHE A 59 -48.00 21.63 -55.36
CA PHE A 59 -48.26 22.65 -54.34
C PHE A 59 -48.19 22.06 -52.92
N MET A 60 -48.85 20.93 -52.67
CA MET A 60 -48.85 20.26 -51.36
C MET A 60 -47.45 19.78 -50.97
N LEU A 61 -46.69 19.24 -51.92
CA LEU A 61 -45.30 18.79 -51.72
C LEU A 61 -44.38 19.98 -51.42
N ASN A 62 -44.56 21.12 -52.10
CA ASN A 62 -43.80 22.33 -51.80
C ASN A 62 -44.13 22.90 -50.42
N GLU A 63 -45.40 22.83 -50.00
CA GLU A 63 -45.80 23.28 -48.67
C GLU A 63 -45.25 22.36 -47.57
N SER A 64 -45.29 21.04 -47.76
CA SER A 64 -44.70 20.07 -46.82
C SER A 64 -43.18 20.22 -46.75
N LEU A 65 -42.51 20.43 -47.88
CA LEU A 65 -41.06 20.67 -47.95
C LEU A 65 -40.68 22.00 -47.26
N LYS A 66 -41.53 23.03 -47.33
CA LYS A 66 -41.35 24.28 -46.59
C LYS A 66 -41.49 24.07 -45.08
N ARG A 67 -42.48 23.30 -44.63
CA ARG A 67 -42.67 22.95 -43.21
C ARG A 67 -41.47 22.14 -42.68
N LEU A 68 -41.04 21.11 -43.40
CA LEU A 68 -39.86 20.31 -43.06
C LEU A 68 -38.59 21.14 -42.98
N LYS A 69 -38.39 22.11 -43.88
CA LYS A 69 -37.26 23.05 -43.80
C LYS A 69 -37.30 23.89 -42.54
N GLN A 70 -38.47 24.41 -42.16
CA GLN A 70 -38.63 25.21 -40.94
C GLN A 70 -38.38 24.36 -39.68
N GLU A 71 -38.91 23.14 -39.62
CA GLU A 71 -38.69 22.21 -38.51
C GLU A 71 -37.21 21.83 -38.38
N LYS A 72 -36.55 21.49 -39.49
CA LYS A 72 -35.12 21.22 -39.53
C LYS A 72 -34.32 22.41 -39.00
N GLU A 73 -34.68 23.64 -39.38
CA GLU A 73 -33.99 24.84 -38.92
C GLU A 73 -34.14 25.06 -37.40
N VAL A 74 -35.35 24.84 -36.86
CA VAL A 74 -35.61 24.91 -35.42
C VAL A 74 -34.80 23.86 -34.65
N VAL A 75 -34.79 22.61 -35.12
CA VAL A 75 -34.00 21.54 -34.51
C VAL A 75 -32.50 21.85 -34.56
N THR A 76 -32.01 22.35 -35.70
CA THR A 76 -30.60 22.73 -35.87
C THR A 76 -30.21 23.83 -34.87
N ARG A 77 -31.01 24.90 -34.74
CA ARG A 77 -30.76 25.96 -33.76
C ARG A 77 -30.79 25.46 -32.32
N TYR A 78 -31.69 24.53 -31.99
CA TYR A 78 -31.75 23.93 -30.65
C TYR A 78 -30.50 23.09 -30.35
N LEU A 79 -30.08 22.25 -31.29
CA LEU A 79 -28.86 21.44 -31.15
C LEU A 79 -27.61 22.31 -31.04
N GLU A 80 -27.53 23.40 -31.80
CA GLU A 80 -26.41 24.34 -31.76
C GLU A 80 -26.33 25.06 -30.41
N LYS A 81 -27.48 25.55 -29.91
CA LYS A 81 -27.57 26.15 -28.56
C LYS A 81 -27.20 25.15 -27.46
N SER A 82 -27.64 23.90 -27.57
CA SER A 82 -27.29 22.84 -26.60
C SER A 82 -25.80 22.49 -26.66
N LYS A 83 -25.21 22.47 -27.87
CA LYS A 83 -23.78 22.26 -28.09
C LYS A 83 -22.95 23.38 -27.46
N ASP A 84 -23.35 24.64 -27.64
CA ASP A 84 -22.68 25.79 -27.07
C ASP A 84 -22.75 25.80 -25.54
N GLN A 85 -23.92 25.52 -24.97
CA GLN A 85 -24.09 25.38 -23.51
C GLN A 85 -23.22 24.26 -22.92
N LYS A 86 -23.13 23.11 -23.60
CA LYS A 86 -22.23 22.03 -23.19
C LYS A 86 -20.76 22.44 -23.34
N SER A 87 -20.43 23.22 -24.37
CA SER A 87 -19.08 23.73 -24.60
C SER A 87 -18.62 24.68 -23.49
N THR A 88 -19.44 25.67 -23.15
CA THR A 88 -19.13 26.61 -22.06
C THR A 88 -19.03 25.89 -20.72
N ARG A 89 -19.93 24.95 -20.45
CA ARG A 89 -19.87 24.14 -19.22
C ARG A 89 -18.61 23.31 -19.12
N ARG A 90 -18.13 22.73 -20.23
CA ARG A 90 -16.85 21.99 -20.27
C ARG A 90 -15.67 22.90 -19.97
N GLU A 91 -15.66 24.10 -20.52
CA GLU A 91 -14.60 25.08 -20.28
C GLU A 91 -14.56 25.55 -18.80
N ASP A 92 -15.72 25.81 -18.21
CA ASP A 92 -15.81 26.17 -16.78
C ASP A 92 -15.33 25.02 -15.87
N LEU A 93 -15.72 23.79 -16.18
CA LEU A 93 -15.26 22.60 -15.44
C LEU A 93 -13.75 22.39 -15.59
N ARG A 94 -13.20 22.66 -16.79
CA ARG A 94 -11.76 22.59 -17.03
C ARG A 94 -10.99 23.61 -16.19
N LYS A 95 -11.42 24.88 -16.20
CA LYS A 95 -10.82 25.93 -15.35
C LYS A 95 -10.91 25.60 -13.87
N LYS A 96 -12.04 25.05 -13.42
CA LYS A 96 -12.20 24.61 -12.02
C LYS A 96 -11.27 23.45 -11.66
N LYS A 97 -11.08 22.50 -12.58
CA LYS A 97 -10.14 21.39 -12.41
C LYS A 97 -8.69 21.91 -12.31
N GLU A 98 -8.26 22.76 -13.24
CA GLU A 98 -6.92 23.35 -13.23
C GLU A 98 -6.66 24.16 -11.94
N ALA A 99 -7.64 24.93 -11.46
CA ALA A 99 -7.52 25.67 -10.20
C ALA A 99 -7.44 24.75 -8.97
N LEU A 100 -8.17 23.63 -8.95
CA LEU A 100 -8.10 22.65 -7.87
C LEU A 100 -6.76 21.90 -7.88
N GLU A 101 -6.27 21.51 -9.05
CA GLU A 101 -4.96 20.87 -9.21
C GLU A 101 -3.83 21.80 -8.78
N SER A 102 -3.90 23.10 -9.13
CA SER A 102 -2.93 24.09 -8.66
C SER A 102 -2.93 24.21 -7.13
N LYS A 103 -4.10 24.34 -6.51
CA LYS A 103 -4.22 24.41 -5.05
C LYS A 103 -3.69 23.16 -4.36
N GLN A 104 -4.04 21.99 -4.87
CA GLN A 104 -3.56 20.72 -4.33
C GLN A 104 -2.03 20.59 -4.45
N ASN A 105 -1.43 21.06 -5.54
CA ASN A 105 0.02 21.09 -5.69
C ASN A 105 0.69 22.07 -4.73
N ASP A 106 0.11 23.25 -4.52
CA ASP A 106 0.62 24.24 -3.57
C ASP A 106 0.56 23.70 -2.13
N GLU A 107 -0.58 23.12 -1.72
CA GLU A 107 -0.76 22.49 -0.42
C GLU A 107 0.22 21.31 -0.21
N ASN A 108 0.39 20.45 -1.22
CA ASN A 108 1.37 19.36 -1.16
C ASN A 108 2.82 19.88 -1.07
N SER A 109 3.15 20.96 -1.77
CA SER A 109 4.46 21.59 -1.74
C SER A 109 4.76 22.21 -0.36
N GLU A 110 3.78 22.89 0.23
CA GLU A 110 3.88 23.42 1.60
C GLU A 110 4.00 22.30 2.63
N PHE A 111 3.21 21.23 2.50
CA PHE A 111 3.28 20.08 3.39
C PHE A 111 4.65 19.39 3.31
N GLN A 112 5.18 19.20 2.11
CA GLN A 112 6.53 18.64 1.92
C GLN A 112 7.60 19.54 2.54
N LYS A 113 7.53 20.86 2.32
CA LYS A 113 8.47 21.81 2.94
C LYS A 113 8.41 21.77 4.47
N ALA A 114 7.21 21.78 5.05
CA ALA A 114 7.02 21.69 6.49
C ALA A 114 7.60 20.38 7.06
N PHE A 115 7.30 19.25 6.42
CA PHE A 115 7.80 17.94 6.84
C PHE A 115 9.34 17.85 6.73
N THR A 116 9.93 18.38 5.66
CA THR A 116 11.39 18.43 5.52
C THR A 116 12.04 19.31 6.58
N ALA A 117 11.47 20.48 6.87
CA ALA A 117 11.98 21.38 7.91
C ALA A 117 11.90 20.76 9.31
N GLU A 118 10.81 20.06 9.62
CA GLU A 118 10.67 19.34 10.90
C GLU A 118 11.70 18.21 11.02
N LYS A 119 11.88 17.41 9.96
CA LYS A 119 12.90 16.36 9.91
C LYS A 119 14.30 16.93 10.11
N GLU A 120 14.64 18.03 9.46
CA GLU A 120 15.92 18.73 9.60
C GLU A 120 16.15 19.21 11.04
N ALA A 121 15.12 19.79 11.67
CA ALA A 121 15.18 20.25 13.05
C ALA A 121 15.41 19.09 14.03
N ILE A 122 14.73 17.96 13.84
CA ILE A 122 14.93 16.75 14.66
C ILE A 122 16.37 16.25 14.52
N ILE A 123 16.89 16.14 13.29
CA ILE A 123 18.27 15.72 13.03
C ILE A 123 19.25 16.63 13.76
N GLN A 124 19.09 17.95 13.64
CA GLN A 124 19.95 18.92 14.33
C GLN A 124 19.90 18.76 15.86
N THR A 125 18.72 18.49 16.44
CA THR A 125 18.62 18.26 17.88
C THR A 125 19.30 16.97 18.34
N MET A 126 19.22 15.90 17.52
CA MET A 126 19.88 14.63 17.79
C MET A 126 21.40 14.75 17.66
N ASP A 127 21.90 15.41 16.61
CA ASP A 127 23.33 15.66 16.41
C ASP A 127 23.93 16.46 17.56
N ARG A 128 23.19 17.47 18.06
CA ARG A 128 23.59 18.24 19.25
C ARG A 128 23.70 17.35 20.49
N GLN A 129 22.77 16.43 20.70
CA GLN A 129 22.81 15.48 21.82
C GLN A 129 23.99 14.51 21.70
N ILE A 130 24.24 13.98 20.50
CA ILE A 130 25.38 13.10 20.22
C ILE A 130 26.69 13.83 20.56
N GLN A 131 26.86 15.07 20.12
CA GLN A 131 28.05 15.86 20.43
C GLN A 131 28.22 16.13 21.94
N GLU A 132 27.13 16.37 22.67
CA GLU A 132 27.17 16.53 24.13
C GLU A 132 27.58 15.23 24.84
N GLU A 133 27.06 14.08 24.40
CA GLU A 133 27.41 12.77 24.94
C GLU A 133 28.86 12.37 24.61
N GLU A 134 29.34 12.68 23.40
CA GLU A 134 30.75 12.46 23.02
C GLU A 134 31.70 13.30 23.88
N LYS A 135 31.37 14.57 24.13
CA LYS A 135 32.14 15.42 25.06
C LYS A 135 32.15 14.83 26.46
N ALA A 136 31.00 14.41 27.00
CA ALA A 136 30.94 13.77 28.32
C ALA A 136 31.77 12.47 28.37
N LYS A 137 31.74 11.67 27.30
CA LYS A 137 32.53 10.44 27.18
C LYS A 137 34.03 10.72 27.18
N THR A 138 34.49 11.75 26.46
CA THR A 138 35.90 12.14 26.45
C THR A 138 36.37 12.67 27.81
N GLU A 139 35.51 13.41 28.53
CA GLU A 139 35.80 13.88 29.88
C GLU A 139 35.90 12.72 30.89
N ILE A 140 34.97 11.76 30.83
CA ILE A 140 35.04 10.56 31.67
C ILE A 140 36.30 9.74 31.37
N ALA A 141 36.71 9.66 30.09
CA ALA A 141 37.93 8.94 29.71
C ALA A 141 39.19 9.60 30.28
N SER A 142 39.27 10.93 30.28
CA SER A 142 40.41 11.65 30.87
C SER A 142 40.45 11.52 32.40
N ASP A 143 39.29 11.55 33.07
CA ASP A 143 39.16 11.29 34.50
C ASP A 143 39.59 9.87 34.88
N LEU A 144 39.22 8.87 34.07
CA LEU A 144 39.65 7.49 34.24
C LEU A 144 41.17 7.36 34.12
N GLN A 145 41.78 8.04 33.14
CA GLN A 145 43.23 8.05 32.99
C GLN A 145 43.90 8.66 34.23
N ARG A 146 43.44 9.83 34.68
CA ARG A 146 43.95 10.51 35.88
C ARG A 146 43.82 9.63 37.13
N LYS A 147 42.70 8.94 37.29
CA LYS A 147 42.50 7.97 38.38
C LYS A 147 43.49 6.80 38.29
N GLY A 148 43.79 6.32 37.08
CA GLY A 148 44.80 5.29 36.84
C GLY A 148 46.20 5.73 37.26
N GLU A 149 46.57 6.98 36.99
CA GLU A 149 47.84 7.59 37.40
C GLU A 149 47.94 7.71 38.93
N LEU A 150 46.91 8.27 39.58
CA LEU A 150 46.84 8.35 41.05
C LEU A 150 46.91 6.99 41.72
N MET A 151 46.30 5.95 41.13
CA MET A 151 46.38 4.59 41.65
C MET A 151 47.80 4.02 41.57
N LYS A 152 48.56 4.35 40.53
CA LYS A 152 49.98 3.96 40.42
C LYS A 152 50.81 4.66 41.49
N GLU A 153 50.60 5.96 41.70
CA GLU A 153 51.27 6.72 42.76
C GLU A 153 50.95 6.15 44.15
N MET A 154 49.67 5.86 44.45
CA MET A 154 49.28 5.22 45.71
C MET A 154 50.01 3.89 45.94
N LYS A 155 50.09 3.03 44.92
CA LYS A 155 50.82 1.76 45.04
C LYS A 155 52.30 1.97 45.34
N GLU A 156 52.91 3.01 44.79
CA GLU A 156 54.31 3.33 45.05
C GLU A 156 54.50 3.87 46.47
N TYR A 157 53.60 4.74 46.94
CA TYR A 157 53.57 5.17 48.35
C TYR A 157 53.37 4.00 49.32
N ASP A 158 52.48 3.05 49.01
CA ASP A 158 52.26 1.86 49.83
C ASP A 158 53.52 1.01 49.94
N LYS A 159 54.27 0.83 48.84
CA LYS A 159 55.59 0.16 48.87
C LYS A 159 56.59 0.91 49.74
N GLN A 160 56.69 2.23 49.59
CA GLN A 160 57.59 3.05 50.42
C GLN A 160 57.22 2.96 51.90
N MET A 161 55.93 3.01 52.22
CA MET A 161 55.42 2.86 53.59
C MET A 161 55.72 1.46 54.16
N ALA A 162 55.61 0.41 53.36
CA ALA A 162 56.01 -0.94 53.78
C ALA A 162 57.52 -1.04 54.07
N GLN A 163 58.36 -0.43 53.24
CA GLN A 163 59.80 -0.37 53.47
C GLN A 163 60.16 0.38 54.75
N LEU A 164 59.55 1.56 54.98
CA LEU A 164 59.75 2.34 56.21
C LEU A 164 59.29 1.58 57.47
N ARG A 165 58.17 0.84 57.38
CA ARG A 165 57.70 -0.02 58.48
C ARG A 165 58.73 -1.10 58.81
N LYS A 166 59.27 -1.78 57.80
CA LYS A 166 60.31 -2.80 57.98
C LYS A 166 61.58 -2.22 58.62
N GLN A 167 62.05 -1.06 58.14
CA GLN A 167 63.19 -0.37 58.74
C GLN A 167 62.94 -0.03 60.22
N LYS A 168 61.75 0.49 60.55
CA LYS A 168 61.38 0.77 61.95
C LYS A 168 61.44 -0.50 62.81
N GLU A 169 60.94 -1.62 62.31
CA GLU A 169 60.96 -2.91 63.01
C GLU A 169 62.39 -3.44 63.24
N ASP A 170 63.28 -3.25 62.27
CA ASP A 170 64.71 -3.56 62.39
C ASP A 170 65.38 -2.69 63.45
N TYR A 171 65.10 -1.38 63.47
CA TYR A 171 65.63 -0.46 64.49
C TYR A 171 65.11 -0.80 65.90
N ASP A 172 63.81 -1.11 66.03
CA ASP A 172 63.23 -1.54 67.31
C ASP A 172 63.87 -2.85 67.80
N SER A 173 64.17 -3.78 66.89
CA SER A 173 64.84 -5.04 67.22
C SER A 173 66.30 -4.83 67.64
N LYS A 174 67.04 -3.94 66.98
CA LYS A 174 68.39 -3.52 67.41
C LYS A 174 68.36 -2.87 68.79
N LEU A 175 67.39 -1.97 69.03
CA LEU A 175 67.23 -1.29 70.31
C LEU A 175 66.93 -2.28 71.44
N ARG A 176 66.10 -3.30 71.20
CA ARG A 176 65.84 -4.38 72.16
C ARG A 176 67.11 -5.16 72.54
N LYS A 177 67.95 -5.50 71.57
CA LYS A 177 69.24 -6.18 71.83
C LYS A 177 70.17 -5.33 72.68
N ILE A 178 70.38 -4.06 72.30
CA ILE A 178 71.22 -3.12 73.06
C ILE A 178 70.71 -2.99 74.51
N LYS A 179 69.39 -2.88 74.70
CA LYS A 179 68.79 -2.79 76.02
C LYS A 179 69.04 -4.05 76.85
N TYR A 180 68.90 -5.23 76.25
CA TYR A 180 69.17 -6.51 76.91
C TYR A 180 70.65 -6.64 77.31
N ASP A 181 71.58 -6.34 76.39
CA ASP A 181 73.02 -6.39 76.65
C ASP A 181 73.43 -5.42 77.77
N PHE A 182 72.85 -4.22 77.79
CA PHE A 182 73.06 -3.24 78.85
C PHE A 182 72.55 -3.75 80.21
N MET A 183 71.34 -4.32 80.25
CA MET A 183 70.79 -4.91 81.48
C MET A 183 71.65 -6.07 81.99
N LEU A 184 72.15 -6.93 81.10
CA LEU A 184 73.01 -8.05 81.47
C LEU A 184 74.34 -7.58 82.06
N LYS A 185 74.97 -6.55 81.47
CA LYS A 185 76.19 -5.93 82.02
C LYS A 185 75.96 -5.31 83.41
N MET A 186 74.87 -4.57 83.57
CA MET A 186 74.48 -4.00 84.87
C MET A 186 74.27 -5.06 85.96
N ALA A 187 73.66 -6.20 85.61
CA ALA A 187 73.45 -7.29 86.56
C ALA A 187 74.78 -7.91 87.03
N ILE A 188 75.70 -8.16 86.10
CA ILE A 188 77.04 -8.69 86.41
C ILE A 188 77.84 -7.73 87.28
N GLU A 189 77.75 -6.42 87.01
CA GLU A 189 78.47 -5.40 87.76
C GLU A 189 77.90 -5.22 89.19
N ASN A 190 76.57 -5.28 89.34
CA ASN A 190 75.94 -5.32 90.66
C ASN A 190 76.33 -6.58 91.46
N GLU A 191 76.44 -7.74 90.81
CA GLU A 191 76.87 -8.98 91.45
C GLU A 191 78.34 -8.91 91.89
N LYS A 192 79.22 -8.27 91.09
CA LYS A 192 80.61 -7.99 91.47
C LYS A 192 80.70 -7.07 92.69
N LEU A 193 79.91 -6.00 92.72
CA LEU A 193 79.84 -5.09 93.86
C LEU A 193 79.34 -5.81 95.13
N GLN A 194 78.38 -6.73 95.02
CA GLN A 194 77.94 -7.54 96.16
C GLN A 194 79.03 -8.50 96.67
N VAL A 195 79.85 -9.07 95.78
CA VAL A 195 80.99 -9.92 96.16
C VAL A 195 82.14 -9.11 96.80
N GLU A 196 82.36 -7.87 96.35
CA GLU A 196 83.34 -6.94 96.92
C GLU A 196 82.89 -6.41 98.30
N HIS A 197 81.60 -6.15 98.49
CA HIS A 197 81.02 -5.83 99.80
C HIS A 197 81.12 -7.00 100.80
N ILE A 198 80.97 -8.25 100.36
CA ILE A 198 81.16 -9.44 101.22
C ILE A 198 82.64 -9.68 101.57
N ALA A 199 83.59 -9.22 100.73
CA ALA A 199 85.02 -9.32 101.00
C ALA A 199 85.53 -8.24 101.96
N ASN A 200 84.94 -7.03 101.93
CA ASN A 200 85.35 -5.90 102.76
C ASN A 200 84.68 -5.89 104.16
N GLU A 201 83.70 -6.74 104.44
CA GLU A 201 83.05 -6.83 105.76
C GLU A 201 83.83 -7.67 106.81
N LYS A 202 85.07 -8.11 106.51
CA LYS A 202 85.87 -8.94 107.43
C LYS A 202 87.15 -8.30 107.97
N GLU A 203 87.39 -7.01 107.71
CA GLU A 203 88.58 -6.32 108.23
C GLU A 203 88.30 -4.86 108.62
N GLU A 204 87.40 -4.62 109.58
CA GLU A 204 87.38 -3.33 110.27
C GLU A 204 86.73 -3.41 111.67
N LYS A 205 87.52 -3.82 112.68
CA LYS A 205 87.26 -3.54 114.10
C LYS A 205 88.58 -3.32 114.82
N ASP A 206 88.96 -2.06 114.95
CA ASP A 206 89.48 -1.45 116.19
C ASP A 206 89.94 0.00 115.91
N LYS A 207 89.16 0.99 116.35
CA LYS A 207 89.61 2.08 117.26
C LYS A 207 88.55 3.16 117.44
N ASP A 208 87.92 3.09 118.62
CA ASP A 208 87.20 4.20 119.23
C ASP A 208 88.17 5.30 119.68
N LYS A 209 88.08 6.48 119.05
CA LYS A 209 88.39 7.79 119.66
C LYS A 209 87.94 9.02 118.85
N GLU A 210 86.81 8.95 118.12
CA GLU A 210 86.31 10.06 117.28
C GLU A 210 84.83 10.44 117.54
N GLU A 211 84.27 10.14 118.72
CA GLU A 211 82.82 10.20 118.98
C GLU A 211 82.17 11.59 119.13
N ALA A 212 82.91 12.69 118.92
CA ALA A 212 82.33 14.04 118.81
C ALA A 212 82.46 14.64 117.39
N GLU A 213 83.36 14.11 116.56
CA GLU A 213 83.38 14.39 115.13
C GLU A 213 82.45 13.43 114.36
N THR A 214 82.18 12.23 114.88
CA THR A 214 81.24 11.28 114.25
C THR A 214 79.80 11.74 114.28
N GLN A 215 79.33 12.59 115.21
CA GLN A 215 77.96 13.13 115.16
C GLN A 215 77.79 14.23 114.10
N VAL A 216 78.82 15.04 113.84
CA VAL A 216 78.83 16.02 112.73
C VAL A 216 79.10 15.33 111.40
N LYS A 217 79.96 14.32 111.36
CA LYS A 217 80.15 13.44 110.21
C LYS A 217 78.89 12.59 109.95
N GLN A 218 78.17 12.12 110.96
CA GLN A 218 76.89 11.40 110.82
C GLN A 218 75.78 12.34 110.33
N LEU A 219 75.64 13.55 110.88
CA LEU A 219 74.70 14.54 110.33
C LEU A 219 75.10 14.96 108.90
N GLY A 220 76.40 15.08 108.61
CA GLY A 220 76.91 15.36 107.26
C GLY A 220 76.67 14.21 106.28
N VAL A 221 76.83 12.97 106.72
CA VAL A 221 76.52 11.74 105.97
C VAL A 221 75.02 11.61 105.78
N GLU A 222 74.21 11.86 106.80
CA GLU A 222 72.74 11.77 106.74
C GLU A 222 72.15 12.91 105.89
N ILE A 223 72.73 14.12 105.92
CA ILE A 223 72.41 15.22 105.00
C ILE A 223 72.86 14.88 103.59
N HIS A 224 74.04 14.28 103.41
CA HIS A 224 74.51 13.84 102.10
C HIS A 224 73.61 12.74 101.54
N GLU A 225 73.25 11.76 102.35
CA GLU A 225 72.38 10.63 102.01
C GLU A 225 70.96 11.10 101.71
N ASN A 226 70.41 12.02 102.50
CA ASN A 226 69.16 12.71 102.16
C ASN A 226 69.27 13.51 100.87
N ASN A 227 70.34 14.26 100.64
CA ASN A 227 70.57 14.97 99.37
C ASN A 227 70.70 14.00 98.19
N THR A 228 71.29 12.82 98.42
CA THR A 228 71.44 11.77 97.41
C THR A 228 70.07 11.19 97.07
N GLN A 229 69.29 10.78 98.08
CA GLN A 229 67.92 10.30 97.92
C GLN A 229 66.99 11.37 97.31
N MET A 230 67.15 12.63 97.69
CA MET A 230 66.35 13.74 97.16
C MET A 230 66.73 14.02 95.69
N ASN A 231 68.01 13.91 95.34
CA ASN A 231 68.46 14.01 93.97
C ASN A 231 67.96 12.84 93.12
N GLU A 232 67.99 11.61 93.63
CA GLU A 232 67.40 10.42 92.99
C GLU A 232 65.90 10.59 92.75
N LYS A 233 65.14 11.01 93.77
CA LYS A 233 63.70 11.35 93.64
C LYS A 233 63.49 12.44 92.59
N SER A 234 64.33 13.48 92.57
CA SER A 234 64.26 14.55 91.57
C SER A 234 64.54 14.05 90.15
N VAL A 235 65.48 13.10 89.97
CA VAL A 235 65.77 12.47 88.68
C VAL A 235 64.59 11.62 88.21
N LEU A 236 63.99 10.81 89.10
CA LEU A 236 62.80 10.01 88.80
C LEU A 236 61.60 10.89 88.42
N GLN A 237 61.36 11.96 89.17
CA GLN A 237 60.31 12.93 88.85
C GLN A 237 60.55 13.61 87.49
N ARG A 238 61.80 14.00 87.18
CA ARG A 238 62.17 14.55 85.86
C ARG A 238 61.92 13.54 84.74
N TYR A 239 62.22 12.27 84.96
CA TYR A 239 61.93 11.20 84.00
C TYR A 239 60.42 11.03 83.77
N GLU A 240 59.63 11.03 84.84
CA GLU A 240 58.16 10.90 84.76
C GLU A 240 57.51 12.11 84.07
N ILE A 241 57.95 13.33 84.40
CA ILE A 241 57.54 14.55 83.71
C ILE A 241 57.88 14.46 82.21
N SER A 242 59.07 13.97 81.85
CA SER A 242 59.47 13.77 80.45
C SER A 242 58.58 12.75 79.73
N LYS A 243 58.24 11.63 80.38
CA LYS A 243 57.33 10.61 79.86
C LYS A 243 55.92 11.16 79.64
N LEU A 244 55.36 11.85 80.63
CA LEU A 244 54.04 12.48 80.55
C LEU A 244 54.01 13.56 79.46
N ASN A 245 55.06 14.37 79.32
CA ASN A 245 55.17 15.36 78.26
C ASN A 245 55.20 14.72 76.86
N LYS A 246 55.90 13.58 76.69
CA LYS A 246 55.89 12.83 75.43
C LYS A 246 54.49 12.29 75.10
N GLN A 247 53.79 11.72 76.08
CA GLN A 247 52.42 11.23 75.90
C GLN A 247 51.45 12.38 75.58
N LYS A 248 51.53 13.49 76.30
CA LYS A 248 50.76 14.71 76.01
C LYS A 248 51.00 15.21 74.59
N ALA A 249 52.26 15.24 74.14
CA ALA A 249 52.60 15.63 72.77
C ALA A 249 52.04 14.66 71.72
N GLN A 250 52.04 13.34 71.99
CA GLN A 250 51.42 12.34 71.12
C GLN A 250 49.90 12.51 71.03
N ILE A 251 49.22 12.65 72.18
CA ILE A 251 47.77 12.87 72.22
C ILE A 251 47.39 14.16 71.49
N LEU A 252 48.16 15.25 71.67
CA LEU A 252 47.93 16.50 70.95
C LEU A 252 48.08 16.34 69.43
N LYS A 253 49.06 15.55 68.96
CA LYS A 253 49.20 15.23 67.53
C LYS A 253 48.01 14.44 67.01
N LEU A 254 47.57 13.42 67.75
CA LEU A 254 46.40 12.61 67.39
C LEU A 254 45.12 13.46 67.35
N ASN A 255 44.87 14.29 68.35
CA ASN A 255 43.72 15.20 68.36
C ASN A 255 43.72 16.18 67.18
N LYS A 256 44.89 16.68 66.78
CA LYS A 256 45.01 17.53 65.57
C LYS A 256 44.66 16.74 64.30
N ASN A 257 45.11 15.50 64.19
CA ASN A 257 44.80 14.65 63.04
C ASN A 257 43.31 14.29 63.00
N TYR A 258 42.73 13.82 64.11
CA TYR A 258 41.29 13.53 64.18
C TYR A 258 40.44 14.73 63.86
N LYS A 259 40.82 15.93 64.31
CA LYS A 259 40.10 17.16 63.97
C LYS A 259 40.14 17.45 62.46
N ARG A 260 41.30 17.25 61.81
CA ARG A 260 41.42 17.39 60.36
C ARG A 260 40.56 16.36 59.63
N ASP A 261 40.64 15.09 60.03
CA ASP A 261 39.90 14.00 59.39
C ASP A 261 38.39 14.19 59.56
N MET A 262 37.94 14.67 60.72
CA MET A 262 36.54 14.99 60.98
C MET A 262 36.05 16.13 60.07
N MET A 263 36.85 17.17 59.85
CA MET A 263 36.51 18.26 58.93
C MET A 263 36.43 17.77 57.48
N LEU A 264 37.41 16.98 57.03
CA LEU A 264 37.43 16.42 55.68
C LEU A 264 36.22 15.49 55.43
N ASN A 265 35.88 14.67 56.42
CA ASN A 265 34.71 13.80 56.36
C ASN A 265 33.40 14.60 56.36
N ALA A 266 33.32 15.70 57.11
CA ALA A 266 32.15 16.57 57.09
C ALA A 266 31.95 17.24 55.71
N GLU A 267 33.03 17.76 55.11
CA GLU A 267 32.99 18.39 53.78
C GLU A 267 32.60 17.38 52.69
N THR A 268 33.21 16.18 52.69
CA THR A 268 32.88 15.13 51.73
C THR A 268 31.44 14.65 51.88
N MET A 269 30.93 14.52 53.12
CA MET A 269 29.54 14.17 53.38
C MET A 269 28.57 15.25 52.87
N GLU A 270 28.92 16.53 53.01
CA GLU A 270 28.15 17.64 52.46
C GLU A 270 28.14 17.60 50.92
N GLU A 271 29.29 17.34 50.28
CA GLU A 271 29.35 17.16 48.83
C GLU A 271 28.49 15.99 48.34
N TYR A 272 28.55 14.83 49.01
CA TYR A 272 27.71 13.69 48.67
C TYR A 272 26.23 14.01 48.84
N SER A 273 25.85 14.75 49.88
CA SER A 273 24.47 15.21 50.07
C SER A 273 24.01 16.12 48.92
N LYS A 274 24.84 17.09 48.50
CA LYS A 274 24.54 17.97 47.36
C LYS A 274 24.42 17.17 46.05
N ARG A 275 25.33 16.22 45.79
CA ARG A 275 25.28 15.33 44.62
C ARG A 275 24.01 14.47 44.65
N GLN A 276 23.65 13.91 45.79
CA GLN A 276 22.43 13.13 45.95
C GLN A 276 21.17 13.96 45.67
N GLN A 277 21.12 15.21 46.16
CA GLN A 277 19.99 16.10 45.89
C GLN A 277 19.84 16.43 44.40
N THR A 278 20.95 16.70 43.71
CA THR A 278 20.92 16.99 42.26
C THR A 278 20.52 15.76 41.45
N GLN A 279 21.04 14.59 41.80
CA GLN A 279 20.63 13.31 41.18
C GLN A 279 19.15 13.01 41.44
N ASN A 280 18.66 13.21 42.67
CA ASN A 280 17.24 13.02 43.00
C ASN A 280 16.33 13.95 42.19
N LYS A 281 16.74 15.21 41.94
CA LYS A 281 16.01 16.13 41.06
C LYS A 281 15.98 15.60 39.61
N LYS A 282 17.11 15.13 39.07
CA LYS A 282 17.18 14.52 37.73
C LYS A 282 16.29 13.28 37.63
N ILE A 283 16.33 12.39 38.63
CA ILE A 283 15.48 11.20 38.68
C ILE A 283 14.00 11.57 38.68
N LYS A 284 13.58 12.58 39.47
CA LYS A 284 12.19 13.05 39.47
C LYS A 284 11.75 13.58 38.11
N LEU A 285 12.61 14.37 37.45
CA LEU A 285 12.31 14.92 36.13
C LEU A 285 12.20 13.83 35.06
N LEU A 286 13.14 12.87 35.07
CA LEU A 286 13.10 11.72 34.16
C LEU A 286 11.86 10.86 34.39
N LYS A 287 11.48 10.59 35.65
CA LYS A 287 10.24 9.87 35.98
C LYS A 287 9.01 10.59 35.44
N SER A 288 8.93 11.91 35.59
CA SER A 288 7.83 12.70 35.03
C SER A 288 7.78 12.63 33.51
N LYS A 289 8.95 12.69 32.83
CA LYS A 289 9.03 12.59 31.37
C LYS A 289 8.59 11.20 30.89
N ILE A 290 9.03 10.14 31.57
CA ILE A 290 8.59 8.76 31.29
C ILE A 290 7.07 8.65 31.44
N GLN A 291 6.48 9.16 32.51
CA GLN A 291 5.03 9.12 32.71
C GLN A 291 4.24 9.86 31.62
N ILE A 292 4.74 11.00 31.12
CA ILE A 292 4.10 11.72 30.02
C ILE A 292 4.17 10.90 28.73
N LEU A 293 5.33 10.31 28.44
CA LEU A 293 5.53 9.47 27.26
C LEU A 293 4.69 8.19 27.31
N GLU A 294 4.58 7.56 28.47
CA GLU A 294 3.72 6.39 28.69
C GLU A 294 2.24 6.73 28.44
N LYS A 295 1.79 7.90 28.93
CA LYS A 295 0.42 8.39 28.67
C LYS A 295 0.19 8.69 27.20
N SER A 296 1.12 9.38 26.53
CA SER A 296 0.97 9.68 25.10
C SER A 296 1.00 8.42 24.26
N LEU A 297 1.86 7.45 24.58
CA LEU A 297 1.93 6.18 23.86
C LEU A 297 0.65 5.37 24.06
N SER A 298 0.14 5.29 25.29
CA SER A 298 -1.14 4.62 25.58
C SER A 298 -2.29 5.24 24.81
N GLN A 299 -2.34 6.58 24.73
CA GLN A 299 -3.35 7.29 23.95
C GLN A 299 -3.24 6.95 22.45
N ILE A 300 -2.03 7.02 21.89
CA ILE A 300 -1.77 6.69 20.48
C ILE A 300 -2.20 5.25 20.17
N VAL A 301 -1.86 4.29 21.04
CA VAL A 301 -2.26 2.88 20.88
C VAL A 301 -3.79 2.74 20.90
N GLN A 302 -4.48 3.39 21.83
CA GLN A 302 -5.95 3.35 21.88
C GLN A 302 -6.60 3.97 20.64
N ASP A 303 -6.04 5.06 20.13
CA ASP A 303 -6.57 5.72 18.93
C ASP A 303 -6.33 4.85 17.68
N PHE A 304 -5.17 4.21 17.56
CA PHE A 304 -4.91 3.22 16.50
C PHE A 304 -5.83 2.00 16.59
N GLU A 305 -6.12 1.49 17.79
CA GLU A 305 -7.05 0.36 17.96
C GLU A 305 -8.48 0.74 17.53
N LYS A 306 -8.93 1.95 17.89
CA LYS A 306 -10.23 2.48 17.44
C LYS A 306 -10.27 2.67 15.93
N GLU A 307 -9.26 3.30 15.36
CA GLU A 307 -9.14 3.51 13.91
C GLU A 307 -9.15 2.17 13.17
N LYS A 308 -8.35 1.19 13.63
CA LYS A 308 -8.34 -0.16 13.08
C LYS A 308 -9.71 -0.83 13.17
N SER A 309 -10.42 -0.70 14.29
CA SER A 309 -11.77 -1.25 14.42
C SER A 309 -12.76 -0.57 13.50
N MET A 310 -12.66 0.75 13.31
CA MET A 310 -13.53 1.51 12.40
C MET A 310 -13.28 1.11 10.95
N LEU A 311 -12.01 1.05 10.54
CA LEU A 311 -11.61 0.66 9.19
C LEU A 311 -12.05 -0.78 8.87
N LYS A 312 -11.93 -1.71 9.84
CA LYS A 312 -12.41 -3.08 9.68
C LYS A 312 -13.92 -3.13 9.43
N LYS A 313 -14.71 -2.37 10.20
CA LYS A 313 -16.17 -2.29 10.02
C LYS A 313 -16.54 -1.70 8.67
N GLN A 314 -15.91 -0.59 8.28
CA GLN A 314 -16.13 0.03 6.97
C GLN A 314 -15.79 -0.94 5.83
N ASN A 315 -14.69 -1.68 5.93
CA ASN A 315 -14.32 -2.66 4.92
C ASN A 315 -15.29 -3.84 4.89
N GLU A 316 -15.77 -4.31 6.04
CA GLU A 316 -16.82 -5.34 6.13
C GLU A 316 -18.13 -4.86 5.47
N GLU A 317 -18.55 -3.62 5.70
CA GLU A 317 -19.73 -3.01 5.07
C GLU A 317 -19.56 -2.88 3.55
N VAL A 318 -18.40 -2.42 3.07
CA VAL A 318 -18.11 -2.30 1.62
C VAL A 318 -18.10 -3.68 0.96
N ILE A 319 -17.46 -4.69 1.57
CA ILE A 319 -17.45 -6.06 1.04
C ILE A 319 -18.87 -6.63 1.02
N SER A 320 -19.68 -6.38 2.05
CA SER A 320 -21.08 -6.82 2.07
C SER A 320 -21.88 -6.17 0.94
N GLY A 321 -21.77 -4.84 0.77
CA GLY A 321 -22.45 -4.12 -0.31
C GLY A 321 -22.02 -4.60 -1.70
N GLN A 322 -20.72 -4.81 -1.92
CA GLN A 322 -20.21 -5.35 -3.18
C GLN A 322 -20.71 -6.77 -3.45
N ARG A 323 -20.87 -7.61 -2.42
CA ARG A 323 -21.44 -8.95 -2.57
C ARG A 323 -22.90 -8.89 -2.99
N GLU A 324 -23.69 -8.01 -2.36
CA GLU A 324 -25.09 -7.80 -2.73
C GLU A 324 -25.22 -7.30 -4.18
N GLU A 325 -24.38 -6.33 -4.60
CA GLU A 325 -24.33 -5.85 -5.98
C GLU A 325 -23.95 -6.97 -6.98
N LEU A 326 -22.98 -7.80 -6.63
CA LEU A 326 -22.58 -8.95 -7.46
C LEU A 326 -23.72 -9.96 -7.61
N ASP A 327 -24.47 -10.24 -6.54
CA ASP A 327 -25.60 -11.16 -6.60
C ASP A 327 -26.73 -10.61 -7.48
N ILE A 328 -27.01 -9.31 -7.39
CA ILE A 328 -27.99 -8.63 -8.26
C ILE A 328 -27.54 -8.72 -9.73
N LEU A 329 -26.27 -8.40 -10.02
CA LEU A 329 -25.73 -8.45 -11.39
C LEU A 329 -25.74 -9.87 -11.97
N ARG A 330 -25.46 -10.88 -11.14
CA ARG A 330 -25.55 -12.29 -11.55
C ARG A 330 -26.98 -12.68 -11.90
N GLU A 331 -27.96 -12.25 -11.12
CA GLU A 331 -29.36 -12.54 -11.39
C GLU A 331 -29.86 -11.81 -12.66
N ASP A 332 -29.49 -10.54 -12.86
CA ASP A 332 -29.81 -9.81 -14.10
C ASP A 332 -29.19 -10.49 -15.32
N SER A 333 -27.91 -10.90 -15.24
CA SER A 333 -27.24 -11.65 -16.31
C SER A 333 -27.95 -12.98 -16.64
N ARG A 334 -28.41 -13.71 -15.63
CA ARG A 334 -29.22 -14.93 -15.83
C ARG A 334 -30.54 -14.62 -16.52
N GLN A 335 -31.23 -13.55 -16.14
CA GLN A 335 -32.47 -13.14 -16.78
C GLN A 335 -32.25 -12.70 -18.24
N LYS A 336 -31.24 -11.89 -18.51
CA LYS A 336 -30.84 -11.50 -19.87
C LYS A 336 -30.47 -12.69 -20.73
N THR A 337 -29.79 -13.69 -20.16
CA THR A 337 -29.49 -14.94 -20.88
C THR A 337 -30.76 -15.71 -21.24
N LYS A 338 -31.77 -15.78 -20.36
CA LYS A 338 -33.07 -16.38 -20.65
C LYS A 338 -33.82 -15.63 -21.74
N GLU A 339 -33.87 -14.29 -21.67
CA GLU A 339 -34.48 -13.44 -22.69
C GLU A 339 -33.79 -13.63 -24.05
N LEU A 340 -32.45 -13.71 -24.08
CA LEU A 340 -31.69 -13.98 -25.30
C LEU A 340 -31.99 -15.37 -25.88
N LYS A 341 -32.11 -16.40 -25.04
CA LYS A 341 -32.52 -17.75 -25.50
C LYS A 341 -33.91 -17.72 -26.10
N MET A 342 -34.86 -17.03 -25.46
CA MET A 342 -36.22 -16.86 -25.99
C MET A 342 -36.22 -16.09 -27.31
N LEU A 343 -35.45 -15.01 -27.42
CA LEU A 343 -35.33 -14.23 -28.64
C LEU A 343 -34.74 -15.06 -29.78
N LYS A 344 -33.68 -15.84 -29.52
CA LYS A 344 -33.11 -16.78 -30.50
C LYS A 344 -34.14 -17.81 -30.97
N SER A 345 -34.90 -18.40 -30.04
CA SER A 345 -35.97 -19.35 -30.39
C SER A 345 -37.04 -18.68 -31.27
N LEU A 346 -37.48 -17.48 -30.93
CA LEU A 346 -38.46 -16.73 -31.71
C LEU A 346 -37.91 -16.35 -33.10
N SER A 347 -36.66 -15.90 -33.19
CA SER A 347 -35.99 -15.62 -34.46
C SER A 347 -35.90 -16.86 -35.34
N ASN A 348 -35.59 -18.03 -34.76
CA ASN A 348 -35.58 -19.30 -35.48
C ASN A 348 -36.98 -19.66 -36.02
N VAL A 349 -38.03 -19.44 -35.22
CA VAL A 349 -39.42 -19.64 -35.67
C VAL A 349 -39.76 -18.74 -36.85
N VAL A 350 -39.38 -17.46 -36.81
CA VAL A 350 -39.60 -16.52 -37.92
C VAL A 350 -38.84 -16.95 -39.17
N ILE A 351 -37.60 -17.42 -39.03
CA ILE A 351 -36.79 -17.92 -40.16
C ILE A 351 -37.44 -19.17 -40.75
N GLN A 352 -37.89 -20.12 -39.93
CA GLN A 352 -38.63 -21.29 -40.40
C GLN A 352 -39.89 -20.88 -41.14
N GLN A 353 -40.78 -20.10 -40.52
CA GLN A 353 -42.01 -19.62 -41.15
C GLN A 353 -41.76 -18.94 -42.49
N ARG A 354 -40.70 -18.13 -42.59
CA ARG A 354 -40.28 -17.53 -43.87
C ARG A 354 -39.84 -18.59 -44.87
N SER A 355 -38.99 -19.53 -44.48
CA SER A 355 -38.55 -20.64 -45.33
C SER A 355 -39.74 -21.48 -45.83
N ASP A 356 -40.75 -21.70 -45.00
CA ASP A 356 -41.94 -22.45 -45.37
C ASP A 356 -42.82 -21.67 -46.37
N ILE A 357 -42.95 -20.36 -46.20
CA ILE A 357 -43.62 -19.48 -47.18
C ILE A 357 -42.86 -19.50 -48.51
N GLU A 358 -41.53 -19.39 -48.48
CA GLU A 358 -40.68 -19.47 -49.65
C GLU A 358 -40.86 -20.83 -50.36
N GLN A 359 -40.93 -21.93 -49.61
CA GLN A 359 -41.21 -23.25 -50.16
C GLN A 359 -42.62 -23.33 -50.77
N PHE A 360 -43.66 -22.87 -50.07
CA PHE A 360 -45.03 -22.86 -50.60
C PHE A 360 -45.13 -22.03 -51.88
N PHE A 361 -44.37 -20.94 -51.98
CA PHE A 361 -44.27 -20.12 -53.18
C PHE A 361 -43.61 -20.86 -54.34
N LEU A 362 -42.48 -21.52 -54.10
CA LEU A 362 -41.81 -22.34 -55.11
C LEU A 362 -42.70 -23.51 -55.57
N GLU A 363 -43.40 -24.17 -54.66
CA GLU A 363 -44.34 -25.24 -55.01
C GLU A 363 -45.54 -24.72 -55.81
N ALA A 364 -46.10 -23.55 -55.47
CA ALA A 364 -47.18 -22.94 -56.23
C ALA A 364 -46.73 -22.55 -57.65
N LEU A 365 -45.50 -22.04 -57.78
CA LEU A 365 -44.87 -21.78 -59.07
C LEU A 365 -44.66 -23.06 -59.87
N GLU A 366 -44.13 -24.12 -59.26
CA GLU A 366 -43.88 -25.38 -59.95
C GLU A 366 -45.19 -26.03 -60.41
N GLN A 367 -46.23 -26.03 -59.58
CA GLN A 367 -47.57 -26.53 -59.95
C GLN A 367 -48.11 -25.84 -61.20
N ILE A 368 -47.98 -24.52 -61.28
CA ILE A 368 -48.44 -23.76 -62.45
C ILE A 368 -47.54 -24.00 -63.66
N LYS A 369 -46.21 -24.10 -63.48
CA LYS A 369 -45.30 -24.48 -64.57
C LYS A 369 -45.63 -25.86 -65.13
N GLU A 370 -45.91 -26.85 -64.28
CA GLU A 370 -46.34 -28.18 -64.70
C GLU A 370 -47.68 -28.15 -65.42
N GLU A 371 -48.64 -27.36 -64.94
CA GLU A 371 -49.93 -27.18 -65.61
C GLU A 371 -49.80 -26.51 -66.98
N ILE A 372 -48.95 -25.48 -67.12
CA ILE A 372 -48.64 -24.83 -68.40
C ILE A 372 -47.95 -25.83 -69.34
N LYS A 373 -46.92 -26.54 -68.86
CA LYS A 373 -46.23 -27.61 -69.62
C LYS A 373 -47.23 -28.66 -70.10
N LYS A 374 -48.18 -29.07 -69.25
CA LYS A 374 -49.23 -30.03 -69.57
C LYS A 374 -50.22 -29.49 -70.59
N LYS A 375 -50.69 -28.24 -70.46
CA LYS A 375 -51.55 -27.59 -71.46
C LYS A 375 -50.87 -27.49 -72.82
N ILE A 376 -49.61 -27.09 -72.87
CA ILE A 376 -48.81 -27.03 -74.10
C ILE A 376 -48.62 -28.43 -74.71
N ALA A 377 -48.37 -29.45 -73.88
CA ALA A 377 -48.24 -30.84 -74.34
C ALA A 377 -49.57 -31.40 -74.87
N GLU A 378 -50.70 -31.08 -74.22
CA GLU A 378 -52.04 -31.47 -74.65
C GLU A 378 -52.42 -30.78 -75.97
N GLU A 379 -52.12 -29.50 -76.14
CA GLU A 379 -52.28 -28.78 -77.42
C GLU A 379 -51.40 -29.36 -78.54
N LYS A 380 -50.13 -29.67 -78.24
CA LYS A 380 -49.24 -30.36 -79.20
C LYS A 380 -49.72 -31.77 -79.55
N SER A 381 -50.37 -32.48 -78.63
CA SER A 381 -50.96 -33.81 -78.89
C SER A 381 -52.23 -33.71 -79.75
N LYS A 382 -53.03 -32.66 -79.57
CA LYS A 382 -54.23 -32.36 -80.38
C LYS A 382 -53.86 -31.91 -81.81
N PHE A 383 -52.61 -31.48 -82.05
CA PHE A 383 -52.12 -31.07 -83.37
C PHE A 383 -51.32 -32.16 -84.13
N ARG A 384 -51.26 -33.42 -83.65
CA ARG A 384 -50.71 -34.54 -84.44
C ARG A 384 -51.80 -35.20 -85.29
N VAL A 385 -51.92 -34.75 -86.53
CA VAL A 385 -52.63 -35.48 -87.60
C VAL A 385 -51.77 -36.67 -88.09
N PRO A 386 -52.34 -37.87 -88.32
CA PRO A 386 -51.61 -39.03 -88.83
C PRO A 386 -51.22 -38.90 -90.31
N GLY A 387 -49.96 -39.16 -90.61
CA GLY A 387 -49.52 -39.70 -91.90
C GLY A 387 -49.06 -38.68 -92.95
N SER A 388 -47.75 -38.67 -93.23
CA SER A 388 -47.27 -38.65 -94.62
C SER A 388 -45.88 -39.26 -94.72
N LEU A 389 -45.78 -40.18 -95.67
CA LEU A 389 -44.69 -41.08 -95.98
C LEU A 389 -43.64 -40.36 -96.84
N GLY A 390 -42.36 -40.49 -96.52
CA GLY A 390 -41.26 -39.95 -97.33
C GLY A 390 -39.97 -40.70 -97.06
N TYR A 391 -39.68 -41.68 -97.91
CA TYR A 391 -38.54 -42.59 -97.86
C TYR A 391 -37.20 -41.95 -98.29
N THR A 392 -36.10 -42.48 -97.72
CA THR A 392 -34.73 -42.60 -98.26
C THR A 392 -33.82 -41.35 -98.33
N MET A 393 -32.51 -41.39 -98.05
CA MET A 393 -31.52 -42.48 -97.91
C MET A 393 -30.21 -41.93 -97.30
N GLY A 394 -29.52 -42.75 -96.47
CA GLY A 394 -28.06 -42.72 -96.20
C GLY A 394 -27.48 -41.51 -95.46
N SER A 395 -26.28 -41.50 -94.89
CA SER A 395 -25.28 -42.51 -94.53
C SER A 395 -24.14 -41.73 -93.84
N MET A 396 -23.51 -42.34 -92.83
CA MET A 396 -22.11 -42.14 -92.41
C MET A 396 -21.62 -40.86 -91.70
N GLY A 397 -20.90 -41.10 -90.58
CA GLY A 397 -19.76 -40.31 -90.09
C GLY A 397 -19.99 -39.64 -88.74
N LYS A 398 -19.56 -40.25 -87.61
CA LYS A 398 -18.35 -39.86 -86.81
C LYS A 398 -18.21 -38.33 -86.66
N THR A 399 -18.05 -37.76 -85.46
CA THR A 399 -16.86 -37.89 -84.61
C THR A 399 -17.10 -37.21 -83.26
N MET A 400 -16.30 -37.64 -82.26
CA MET A 400 -16.03 -37.04 -80.94
C MET A 400 -16.28 -35.54 -80.75
N GLY A 401 -16.62 -35.19 -79.51
CA GLY A 401 -15.77 -34.25 -78.79
C GLY A 401 -16.50 -33.12 -78.05
N SER A 402 -16.41 -33.22 -76.73
CA SER A 402 -16.26 -32.12 -75.77
C SER A 402 -17.43 -31.19 -75.47
N GLN A 403 -17.67 -31.09 -74.15
CA GLN A 403 -18.10 -29.91 -73.40
C GLN A 403 -19.45 -29.28 -73.76
N ASP A 404 -20.39 -29.37 -72.83
CA ASP A 404 -20.87 -28.15 -72.18
C ASP A 404 -21.54 -28.45 -70.84
N GLU A 405 -20.82 -28.13 -69.77
CA GLU A 405 -21.35 -27.83 -68.45
C GLU A 405 -22.26 -26.60 -68.53
N ASN A 406 -23.52 -26.74 -68.98
CA ASN A 406 -24.52 -25.68 -68.78
C ASN A 406 -25.97 -26.07 -69.13
N LYS A 407 -26.47 -27.21 -68.62
CA LYS A 407 -27.89 -27.57 -68.76
C LYS A 407 -28.52 -27.94 -67.42
N SER A 408 -28.56 -26.98 -66.50
CA SER A 408 -29.49 -27.03 -65.36
C SER A 408 -30.05 -25.65 -64.97
N TYR A 409 -30.06 -24.70 -65.90
CA TYR A 409 -30.72 -23.39 -65.72
C TYR A 409 -31.78 -23.10 -66.80
N ALA A 410 -31.94 -23.99 -67.81
CA ALA A 410 -32.88 -23.79 -68.92
C ALA A 410 -34.33 -24.25 -68.63
N ASP A 411 -34.66 -24.58 -67.37
CA ASP A 411 -36.03 -24.88 -66.93
C ASP A 411 -36.56 -23.86 -65.90
N LYS A 412 -35.82 -22.76 -65.71
CA LYS A 412 -36.29 -21.60 -64.96
C LYS A 412 -37.17 -20.76 -65.88
N VAL A 413 -38.45 -21.11 -65.95
CA VAL A 413 -39.50 -20.14 -66.31
C VAL A 413 -39.47 -19.08 -65.22
N ASP A 414 -39.04 -17.86 -65.56
CA ASP A 414 -39.01 -16.74 -64.62
C ASP A 414 -40.43 -16.16 -64.48
N LEU A 415 -40.73 -15.46 -63.39
CA LEU A 415 -42.05 -14.85 -63.17
C LEU A 415 -42.50 -13.96 -64.35
N ASN A 416 -41.54 -13.38 -65.06
CA ASN A 416 -41.77 -12.55 -66.24
C ASN A 416 -42.31 -13.33 -67.44
N ASP A 417 -42.10 -14.65 -67.48
CA ASP A 417 -42.55 -15.54 -68.56
C ASP A 417 -43.99 -16.06 -68.33
N LEU A 418 -44.59 -15.73 -67.19
CA LEU A 418 -45.98 -16.06 -66.86
C LEU A 418 -46.90 -14.91 -67.27
N ASP A 419 -48.00 -15.23 -67.94
CA ASP A 419 -49.09 -14.29 -68.18
C ASP A 419 -49.74 -13.85 -66.86
N TRP A 420 -50.38 -12.68 -66.87
CA TRP A 420 -50.99 -12.07 -65.68
C TRP A 420 -51.98 -13.01 -64.97
N GLU A 421 -52.78 -13.78 -65.72
CA GLU A 421 -53.70 -14.77 -65.16
C GLU A 421 -53.00 -15.89 -64.37
N ASP A 422 -51.85 -16.35 -64.85
CA ASP A 422 -51.09 -17.42 -64.20
C ASP A 422 -50.35 -16.89 -62.96
N ARG A 423 -49.89 -15.63 -62.97
CA ARG A 423 -49.37 -14.96 -61.75
C ARG A 423 -50.45 -14.82 -60.68
N GLU A 424 -51.67 -14.45 -61.06
CA GLU A 424 -52.80 -14.37 -60.12
C GLU A 424 -53.15 -15.75 -59.53
N ARG A 425 -53.07 -16.82 -60.33
CA ARG A 425 -53.26 -18.20 -59.85
C ARG A 425 -52.18 -18.63 -58.87
N VAL A 426 -50.89 -18.27 -59.10
CA VAL A 426 -49.79 -18.55 -58.15
C VAL A 426 -50.13 -17.93 -56.80
N LEU A 427 -50.55 -16.67 -56.79
CA LEU A 427 -50.93 -15.97 -55.57
C LEU A 427 -52.15 -16.61 -54.90
N ARG A 428 -53.18 -17.00 -55.64
CA ARG A 428 -54.35 -17.70 -55.08
C ARG A 428 -53.99 -19.07 -54.48
N LEU A 429 -53.11 -19.84 -55.13
CA LEU A 429 -52.61 -21.12 -54.59
C LEU A 429 -51.75 -20.92 -53.35
N LEU A 430 -50.87 -19.91 -53.37
CA LEU A 430 -50.05 -19.52 -52.22
C LEU A 430 -50.94 -19.14 -51.02
N PHE A 431 -51.89 -18.21 -51.21
CA PHE A 431 -52.80 -17.79 -50.14
C PHE A 431 -53.70 -18.93 -49.67
N SER A 432 -54.12 -19.83 -50.56
CA SER A 432 -54.88 -21.03 -50.16
C SER A 432 -54.04 -21.96 -49.28
N LYS A 433 -52.77 -22.23 -49.65
CA LYS A 433 -51.84 -23.05 -48.85
C LYS A 433 -51.49 -22.40 -47.51
N ILE A 434 -51.25 -21.09 -47.50
CA ILE A 434 -50.98 -20.31 -46.28
C ILE A 434 -52.20 -20.31 -45.34
N ASN A 435 -53.41 -20.11 -45.88
CA ASN A 435 -54.64 -20.04 -45.08
C ASN A 435 -55.17 -21.42 -44.65
N ALA A 436 -54.75 -22.51 -45.30
CA ALA A 436 -55.11 -23.88 -44.92
C ALA A 436 -54.38 -24.39 -43.65
N GLY A 437 -53.45 -23.61 -43.10
CA GLY A 437 -52.83 -23.89 -41.79
C GLY A 437 -51.92 -25.11 -41.76
N VAL A 438 -51.29 -25.47 -42.90
CA VAL A 438 -50.28 -26.55 -42.93
C VAL A 438 -49.07 -26.09 -42.12
N HIS A 439 -49.00 -26.56 -40.88
CA HIS A 439 -47.85 -26.28 -40.02
C HIS A 439 -46.60 -26.97 -40.59
N PRO A 440 -45.47 -26.26 -40.64
CA PRO A 440 -44.16 -26.83 -40.94
C PRO A 440 -43.85 -27.95 -39.95
N SER A 441 -43.22 -29.03 -40.42
CA SER A 441 -42.94 -30.23 -39.64
C SER A 441 -42.35 -29.91 -38.26
N GLN A 442 -42.95 -30.47 -37.21
CA GLN A 442 -42.46 -30.43 -35.84
C GLN A 442 -41.05 -31.06 -35.75
N HIS A 443 -39.99 -30.25 -35.83
CA HIS A 443 -38.62 -30.71 -35.59
C HIS A 443 -37.85 -29.85 -34.56
N TRP A 444 -38.56 -29.02 -33.77
CA TRP A 444 -37.91 -28.06 -32.87
C TRP A 444 -37.75 -28.54 -31.42
N LYS A 445 -38.21 -29.75 -31.06
CA LYS A 445 -38.10 -30.28 -29.68
C LYS A 445 -36.78 -30.99 -29.35
N ASP A 446 -35.93 -31.29 -30.33
CA ASP A 446 -34.74 -32.13 -30.09
C ASP A 446 -33.42 -31.34 -29.93
N VAL A 447 -33.46 -29.99 -29.97
CA VAL A 447 -32.25 -29.15 -29.81
C VAL A 447 -31.98 -28.80 -28.33
N GLU A 448 -32.77 -29.32 -27.38
CA GLU A 448 -32.57 -29.08 -25.94
C GLU A 448 -31.46 -29.96 -25.32
N GLY A 449 -30.84 -30.90 -26.06
CA GLY A 449 -29.91 -31.89 -25.50
C GLY A 449 -28.41 -31.54 -25.51
N GLU A 450 -27.93 -30.65 -26.38
CA GLU A 450 -26.47 -30.47 -26.59
C GLU A 450 -25.89 -29.22 -25.89
N GLY A 451 -26.72 -28.35 -25.32
CA GLY A 451 -26.28 -27.10 -24.67
C GLY A 451 -26.06 -27.19 -23.16
N GLU A 452 -26.44 -28.30 -22.52
CA GLU A 452 -26.29 -28.48 -21.07
C GLU A 452 -24.89 -28.95 -20.66
N GLU A 453 -24.14 -29.65 -21.53
CA GLU A 453 -22.77 -30.10 -21.23
C GLU A 453 -21.74 -28.95 -21.26
N GLU A 454 -21.83 -28.00 -22.19
CA GLU A 454 -20.91 -26.85 -22.22
C GLU A 454 -21.15 -25.86 -21.08
N SER A 455 -22.40 -25.77 -20.60
CA SER A 455 -22.74 -24.86 -19.48
C SER A 455 -22.29 -25.41 -18.12
N GLN A 456 -22.21 -26.74 -17.97
CA GLN A 456 -21.67 -27.37 -16.75
C GLN A 456 -20.13 -27.37 -16.73
N ALA A 457 -19.48 -27.56 -17.87
CA ALA A 457 -18.01 -27.51 -17.98
C ALA A 457 -17.42 -26.12 -17.67
N LEU A 458 -18.16 -25.04 -17.93
CA LEU A 458 -17.73 -23.67 -17.61
C LEU A 458 -17.92 -23.29 -16.14
N VAL A 459 -18.83 -23.97 -15.41
CA VAL A 459 -19.03 -23.73 -13.96
C VAL A 459 -18.01 -24.51 -13.12
N GLU A 460 -17.55 -25.68 -13.57
CA GLU A 460 -16.49 -26.45 -12.89
C GLU A 460 -15.06 -25.90 -13.08
N LEU A 461 -14.86 -24.91 -13.96
CA LEU A 461 -13.55 -24.26 -14.16
C LEU A 461 -13.37 -22.94 -13.38
N GLU A 462 -14.42 -22.46 -12.69
CA GLU A 462 -14.41 -21.21 -11.91
C GLU A 462 -14.63 -21.37 -10.39
N GLU A 463 -14.75 -22.60 -9.89
CA GLU A 463 -14.52 -22.94 -8.46
C GLU A 463 -13.05 -23.35 -8.23
#